data_AF-A0A420YQU4-F1
#
_entry.id   AF-A0A420YQU4-F1
#
_cell.length_a   1.000
_cell.length_b   1.000
_cell.length_c   1.000
_cell.angle_alpha   90.00
_cell.angle_beta   90.00
_cell.angle_gamma   90.00
#
_symmetry.space_group_name_H-M   'P 1'
#
loop_
_entity.id
_entity.type
_entity.pdbx_description
1 polymer ?
#
loop_
_entity_poly.entity_id
_entity_poly.type
_entity_poly.pdbx_seq_one_letter_code
_entity_poly.pdbx_strand_id
1 'polypeptide(L)'
;MSEFKTIETQEELDRIIGERLSRQKEKFADYDDLKSSVKKLEQKNADLLQAIDSNNKLLKEREEVLTAKETEFSELQKVVDGYKFNQLRTQVALKYGIPYELAERLQGADEESLQADAEKLSAFMKPKTAAPLKEQEPVVGEERTSAMRQMLRDLNN
;
A
#
# COMPACT_ATOMS: atom_id res chain seq x y z
N MET A 1 -8.92 15.73 -86.82
CA MET A 1 -10.36 16.05 -86.66
C MET A 1 -11.10 15.00 -87.46
N SER A 2 -11.73 14.02 -86.82
CA SER A 2 -12.50 13.02 -87.56
C SER A 2 -13.75 13.70 -88.14
N GLU A 3 -13.93 13.63 -89.45
CA GLU A 3 -15.14 14.10 -90.12
C GLU A 3 -16.37 13.33 -89.59
N PHE A 4 -17.47 14.06 -89.38
CA PHE A 4 -18.72 13.47 -88.95
C PHE A 4 -19.30 12.63 -90.09
N LYS A 5 -19.32 11.31 -89.90
CA LYS A 5 -20.01 10.38 -90.79
C LYS A 5 -21.49 10.33 -90.40
N THR A 6 -22.37 10.66 -91.34
CA THR A 6 -23.81 10.50 -91.19
C THR A 6 -24.15 9.01 -91.07
N ILE A 7 -24.97 8.68 -90.07
CA ILE A 7 -25.41 7.30 -89.84
C ILE A 7 -26.62 7.07 -90.75
N GLU A 8 -26.52 6.13 -91.68
CA GLU A 8 -27.52 5.91 -92.73
C GLU A 8 -28.46 4.74 -92.42
N THR A 9 -28.11 3.91 -91.42
CA THR A 9 -28.90 2.73 -91.02
C THR A 9 -29.05 2.61 -89.51
N GLN A 10 -30.18 2.04 -89.07
CA GLN A 10 -30.45 1.79 -87.65
C GLN A 10 -29.41 0.82 -87.04
N GLU A 11 -28.95 -0.16 -87.81
CA GLU A 11 -27.96 -1.15 -87.37
C GLU A 11 -26.59 -0.53 -87.04
N GLU A 12 -26.16 0.49 -87.80
CA GLU A 12 -24.92 1.22 -87.53
C GLU A 12 -25.04 2.07 -86.26
N LEU A 13 -26.21 2.68 -86.04
CA LEU A 13 -26.51 3.44 -84.83
C LEU A 13 -26.47 2.54 -83.58
N ASP A 14 -27.15 1.40 -83.64
CA ASP A 14 -27.20 0.43 -82.53
C ASP A 14 -25.81 -0.15 -82.22
N ARG A 15 -24.96 -0.37 -83.25
CA ARG A 15 -23.58 -0.83 -83.08
C ARG A 15 -22.72 0.20 -82.36
N ILE A 16 -22.75 1.47 -82.78
CA ILE A 16 -21.98 2.56 -82.16
C ILE A 16 -22.43 2.79 -80.71
N ILE A 17 -23.74 2.75 -80.46
CA ILE A 17 -24.31 2.88 -79.10
C ILE A 17 -23.89 1.68 -78.24
N GLY A 18 -23.95 0.47 -78.78
CA GLY A 18 -23.50 -0.75 -78.11
C GLY A 18 -22.02 -0.68 -77.68
N GLU A 19 -21.12 -0.31 -78.59
CA GLU A 19 -19.70 -0.14 -78.26
C GLU A 19 -19.44 0.95 -77.21
N ARG A 20 -20.21 2.04 -77.26
CA ARG A 20 -20.09 3.13 -76.27
C ARG A 20 -20.58 2.69 -74.90
N LEU A 21 -21.68 1.94 -74.84
CA LEU A 21 -22.22 1.34 -73.62
C LEU A 21 -21.27 0.29 -73.03
N SER A 22 -20.68 -0.59 -73.85
CA SER A 22 -19.70 -1.58 -73.39
C SER A 22 -18.48 -0.91 -72.78
N ARG A 23 -17.89 0.09 -73.46
CA ARG A 23 -16.77 0.88 -72.92
C ARG A 23 -17.14 1.60 -71.62
N GLN A 24 -18.39 2.05 -71.48
CA GLN A 24 -18.85 2.68 -70.24
C GLN A 24 -19.02 1.66 -69.12
N LYS A 25 -19.58 0.48 -69.38
CA LYS A 25 -19.72 -0.60 -68.40
C LYS A 25 -18.37 -1.11 -67.91
N GLU A 26 -17.41 -1.29 -68.81
CA GLU A 26 -16.04 -1.71 -68.45
C GLU A 26 -15.35 -0.71 -67.51
N LYS A 27 -15.57 0.60 -67.70
CA LYS A 27 -15.02 1.64 -66.81
C LYS A 27 -15.54 1.59 -65.38
N PHE A 28 -16.67 0.94 -65.14
CA PHE A 28 -17.30 0.81 -63.82
C PHE A 28 -17.45 -0.65 -63.39
N ALA A 29 -16.71 -1.57 -64.02
CA ALA A 29 -16.81 -2.99 -63.73
C ALA A 29 -16.44 -3.33 -62.27
N ASP A 30 -15.59 -2.51 -61.66
CA ASP A 30 -15.11 -2.61 -60.27
C ASP A 30 -15.98 -1.85 -59.25
N TYR A 31 -17.01 -1.11 -59.70
CA TYR A 31 -17.81 -0.25 -58.84
C TYR A 31 -18.53 -1.03 -57.72
N ASP A 32 -19.10 -2.19 -58.05
CA ASP A 32 -19.79 -3.03 -57.06
C ASP A 32 -18.81 -3.63 -56.03
N ASP A 33 -17.61 -4.02 -56.47
CA ASP A 33 -16.55 -4.51 -55.60
C ASP A 33 -16.04 -3.41 -54.64
N LEU A 34 -15.83 -2.20 -55.16
CA LEU A 34 -15.43 -1.04 -54.37
C LEU A 34 -16.52 -0.69 -53.35
N LYS A 35 -17.79 -0.66 -53.77
CA LYS A 35 -18.94 -0.41 -52.89
C LYS A 35 -19.05 -1.46 -51.79
N SER A 36 -18.81 -2.73 -52.11
CA SER A 36 -18.80 -3.82 -51.12
C SER A 36 -17.65 -3.65 -50.12
N SER A 37 -16.47 -3.22 -50.59
CA SER A 37 -15.28 -3.00 -49.77
C SER A 37 -15.45 -1.82 -48.83
N VAL A 38 -16.01 -0.70 -49.32
CA VAL A 38 -16.33 0.46 -48.49
C VAL A 38 -17.29 0.08 -47.37
N LYS A 39 -18.39 -0.63 -47.68
CA LYS A 39 -19.33 -1.09 -46.64
C LYS A 39 -18.65 -1.98 -45.59
N LYS A 40 -17.78 -2.89 -46.01
CA LYS A 40 -17.02 -3.75 -45.08
C LYS A 40 -16.07 -2.94 -44.21
N LEU A 41 -15.40 -1.92 -44.77
CA LEU A 41 -14.51 -1.05 -44.02
C LEU A 41 -15.27 -0.16 -43.05
N GLU A 42 -16.41 0.40 -43.44
CA GLU A 42 -17.30 1.17 -42.56
C GLU A 42 -17.77 0.33 -41.38
N GLN A 43 -18.21 -0.91 -41.64
CA GLN A 43 -18.63 -1.83 -40.58
C GLN A 43 -17.46 -2.16 -39.64
N LYS A 44 -16.29 -2.53 -40.18
CA LYS A 44 -15.10 -2.78 -39.35
C LYS A 44 -14.67 -1.57 -38.54
N ASN A 45 -14.73 -0.37 -39.10
CA ASN A 45 -14.41 0.86 -38.38
C ASN A 45 -15.41 1.11 -37.25
N ALA A 46 -16.70 0.89 -37.47
CA ALA A 46 -17.71 0.99 -36.43
C ALA A 46 -17.46 -0.02 -35.30
N ASP A 47 -17.18 -1.28 -35.64
CA ASP A 47 -16.88 -2.34 -34.67
C ASP A 47 -15.61 -2.02 -33.87
N LEU A 48 -14.56 -1.51 -34.52
CA LEU A 48 -13.31 -1.09 -33.87
C LEU A 48 -13.53 0.08 -32.92
N LEU A 49 -14.32 1.09 -33.33
CA LEU A 49 -14.66 2.22 -32.45
C LEU A 49 -15.42 1.75 -31.21
N GLN A 50 -16.39 0.85 -31.37
CA GLN A 50 -17.11 0.26 -30.24
C GLN A 50 -16.19 -0.53 -29.31
N ALA A 51 -15.23 -1.29 -29.87
CA ALA A 51 -14.25 -2.03 -29.09
C ALA A 51 -13.27 -1.12 -28.34
N ILE A 52 -12.90 0.03 -28.93
CA ILE A 52 -12.07 1.04 -28.26
C ILE A 52 -12.84 1.66 -27.10
N ASP A 53 -14.10 2.03 -27.31
CA ASP A 53 -14.93 2.63 -26.26
C ASP A 53 -15.18 1.66 -25.11
N SER A 54 -15.42 0.37 -25.39
CA SER A 54 -15.59 -0.63 -24.35
C SER A 54 -14.29 -0.87 -23.57
N ASN A 55 -13.15 -0.98 -24.26
CA ASN A 55 -11.85 -1.12 -23.61
C ASN A 55 -11.50 0.11 -22.76
N ASN A 56 -11.79 1.31 -23.23
CA ASN A 56 -11.54 2.54 -22.46
C ASN A 56 -12.37 2.59 -21.17
N LYS A 57 -13.61 2.10 -21.19
CA LYS A 57 -14.43 1.97 -19.96
C LYS A 57 -13.84 0.95 -19.00
N LEU A 58 -13.47 -0.23 -19.52
CA LEU A 58 -12.80 -1.28 -18.73
C LEU A 58 -11.50 -0.79 -18.11
N LEU A 59 -10.69 -0.02 -18.84
CA LEU A 59 -9.45 0.55 -18.31
C LEU A 59 -9.72 1.50 -17.14
N LYS A 60 -10.71 2.39 -17.25
CA LYS A 60 -11.10 3.29 -16.16
C LYS A 60 -11.57 2.52 -14.92
N GLU A 61 -12.45 1.53 -15.10
CA GLU A 61 -12.91 0.67 -14.01
C GLU A 61 -11.73 -0.05 -13.34
N ARG A 62 -10.74 -0.50 -14.13
CA ARG A 62 -9.53 -1.16 -13.60
C ARG A 62 -8.64 -0.19 -12.84
N GLU A 63 -8.46 1.03 -13.31
CA GLU A 63 -7.72 2.08 -12.62
C GLU A 63 -8.38 2.44 -11.28
N GLU A 64 -9.70 2.58 -11.24
CA GLU A 64 -10.45 2.81 -10.00
C GLU A 64 -10.27 1.64 -9.00
N VAL A 65 -10.33 0.40 -9.48
CA VAL A 65 -10.08 -0.77 -8.62
C VAL A 65 -8.63 -0.83 -8.13
N LEU A 66 -7.65 -0.52 -8.99
CA LEU A 66 -6.23 -0.52 -8.60
C LEU A 66 -5.95 0.54 -7.53
N THR A 67 -6.43 1.76 -7.71
CA THR A 67 -6.27 2.83 -6.71
C THR A 67 -6.92 2.46 -5.38
N ALA A 68 -8.12 1.88 -5.38
CA ALA A 68 -8.76 1.39 -4.16
C ALA A 68 -7.97 0.26 -3.48
N LYS A 69 -7.34 -0.62 -4.27
CA LYS A 69 -6.49 -1.69 -3.74
C LYS A 69 -5.17 -1.17 -3.18
N GLU A 70 -4.58 -0.15 -3.79
CA GLU A 70 -3.38 0.52 -3.28
C GLU A 70 -3.65 1.21 -1.94
N THR A 71 -4.81 1.87 -1.79
CA THR A 71 -5.19 2.47 -0.51
C THR A 71 -5.41 1.40 0.57
N GLU A 72 -6.13 0.33 0.25
CA GLU A 72 -6.36 -0.79 1.17
C GLU A 72 -5.04 -1.45 1.58
N PHE A 73 -4.13 -1.65 0.64
CA PHE A 73 -2.80 -2.21 0.90
C PHE A 73 -1.96 -1.29 1.80
N SER A 74 -1.99 0.02 1.57
CA SER A 74 -1.29 1.00 2.41
C SER A 74 -1.81 1.01 3.85
N GLU A 75 -3.14 0.94 4.03
CA GLU A 75 -3.76 0.86 5.35
C GLU A 75 -3.41 -0.43 6.08
N LEU A 76 -3.50 -1.58 5.39
CA LEU A 76 -3.10 -2.87 5.93
C LEU A 76 -1.62 -2.88 6.32
N GLN A 77 -0.75 -2.30 5.50
CA GLN A 77 0.68 -2.21 5.79
C GLN A 77 0.93 -1.40 7.07
N LYS A 78 0.27 -0.25 7.26
CA LYS A 78 0.37 0.54 8.50
C LYS A 78 -0.10 -0.24 9.72
N VAL A 79 -1.19 -1.00 9.59
CA VAL A 79 -1.71 -1.85 10.66
C VAL A 79 -0.70 -2.95 11.01
N VAL A 80 -0.16 -3.64 10.02
CA VAL A 80 0.86 -4.68 10.21
C VAL A 80 2.12 -4.12 10.87
N ASP A 81 2.60 -2.96 10.42
CA ASP A 81 3.80 -2.33 10.99
C ASP A 81 3.53 -1.86 12.43
N GLY A 82 2.34 -1.35 12.73
CA GLY A 82 1.90 -1.06 14.10
C GLY A 82 1.87 -2.30 15.00
N TYR A 83 1.36 -3.43 14.51
CA TYR A 83 1.37 -4.69 15.25
C TYR A 83 2.78 -5.22 15.51
N LYS A 84 3.65 -5.23 14.49
CA LYS A 84 5.05 -5.65 14.63
C LYS A 84 5.78 -4.79 15.66
N PHE A 85 5.55 -3.48 15.61
CA PHE A 85 6.16 -2.54 16.53
C PHE A 85 5.68 -2.73 17.98
N ASN A 86 4.37 -2.92 18.19
CA ASN A 86 3.83 -3.22 19.52
C ASN A 86 4.32 -4.57 20.07
N GLN A 87 4.49 -5.57 19.21
CA GLN A 87 5.08 -6.85 19.57
C GLN A 87 6.53 -6.66 20.04
N LEU A 88 7.32 -5.86 19.32
CA LEU A 88 8.71 -5.57 19.69
C LEU A 88 8.78 -4.81 21.02
N ARG A 89 7.93 -3.79 21.24
CA ARG A 89 7.80 -3.11 22.54
C ARG A 89 7.50 -4.07 23.67
N THR A 90 6.56 -4.99 23.46
CA THR A 90 6.17 -6.00 24.45
C THR A 90 7.35 -6.93 24.78
N GLN A 91 8.07 -7.40 23.76
CA GLN A 91 9.25 -8.24 23.96
C GLN A 91 10.35 -7.52 24.75
N VAL A 92 10.61 -6.25 24.43
CA VAL A 92 11.57 -5.41 25.16
C VAL A 92 11.12 -5.21 26.61
N ALA A 93 9.85 -4.86 26.85
CA ALA A 93 9.31 -4.68 28.20
C ALA A 93 9.51 -5.94 29.06
N LEU A 94 9.17 -7.12 28.52
CA LEU A 94 9.36 -8.40 29.20
C LEU A 94 10.84 -8.69 29.50
N LYS A 95 11.75 -8.38 28.56
CA LYS A 95 13.20 -8.56 28.73
C LYS A 95 13.76 -7.72 29.90
N TYR A 96 13.24 -6.51 30.10
CA TYR A 96 13.69 -5.59 31.15
C TYR A 96 12.83 -5.64 32.42
N GLY A 97 11.90 -6.60 32.53
CA GLY A 97 11.06 -6.78 33.71
C GLY A 97 10.04 -5.66 33.92
N ILE A 98 9.67 -4.95 32.85
CA ILE A 98 8.63 -3.92 32.87
C ILE A 98 7.27 -4.61 32.70
N PRO A 99 6.28 -4.34 33.57
CA PRO A 99 4.92 -4.87 33.44
C PRO A 99 4.33 -4.59 32.06
N TYR A 100 3.51 -5.53 31.57
CA TYR A 100 2.85 -5.44 30.26
C TYR A 100 2.08 -4.12 30.07
N GLU A 101 1.36 -3.68 31.11
CA GLU A 101 0.62 -2.41 31.13
C GLU A 101 1.50 -1.16 30.85
N LEU A 102 2.81 -1.27 31.09
CA LEU A 102 3.77 -0.19 30.86
C LEU A 102 4.57 -0.37 29.57
N ALA A 103 4.38 -1.47 28.83
CA ALA A 103 5.06 -1.70 27.57
C ALA A 103 4.72 -0.64 26.51
N GLU A 104 3.48 -0.13 26.53
CA GLU A 104 3.05 0.97 25.66
C GLU A 104 3.75 2.30 25.96
N ARG A 105 4.31 2.46 27.17
CA ARG A 105 5.00 3.67 27.60
C ARG A 105 6.42 3.77 27.04
N LEU A 106 6.97 2.66 26.53
CA LEU A 106 8.31 2.61 25.95
C LEU A 106 8.41 3.48 24.69
N GLN A 107 9.37 4.39 24.69
CA GLN A 107 9.61 5.32 23.59
C GLN A 107 10.84 4.90 22.78
N GLY A 108 10.71 4.95 21.45
CA GLY A 108 11.76 4.56 20.53
C GLY A 108 11.20 4.20 19.16
N ALA A 109 11.95 4.46 18.09
CA ALA A 109 11.59 4.07 16.73
C ALA A 109 12.18 2.70 16.37
N ASP A 110 13.32 2.36 16.98
CA ASP A 110 14.11 1.17 16.69
C ASP A 110 14.33 0.33 17.95
N GLU A 111 14.70 -0.94 17.77
CA GLU A 111 14.94 -1.87 18.87
C GLU A 111 15.96 -1.33 19.88
N GLU A 112 17.08 -0.76 19.42
CA GLU A 112 18.11 -0.20 20.30
C GLU A 112 17.57 0.95 21.15
N SER A 113 16.77 1.84 20.55
CA SER A 113 16.18 2.97 21.27
C SER A 113 15.16 2.52 22.31
N LEU A 114 14.37 1.48 22.01
CA LEU A 114 13.43 0.88 22.95
C LEU A 114 14.13 0.16 24.09
N GLN A 115 15.24 -0.53 23.81
CA GLN A 115 16.05 -1.18 24.84
C GLN A 115 16.67 -0.14 25.79
N ALA A 116 17.22 0.95 25.26
CA ALA A 116 17.79 2.02 26.07
C ALA A 116 16.75 2.72 26.97
N ASP A 117 15.52 2.91 26.47
CA ASP A 117 14.43 3.48 27.27
C ASP A 117 13.94 2.48 28.34
N ALA A 118 13.84 1.20 27.99
CA ALA A 118 13.48 0.14 28.92
C ALA A 118 14.51 -0.02 30.05
N GLU A 119 15.81 0.14 29.75
CA GLU A 119 16.87 0.16 30.77
C GLU A 119 16.69 1.30 31.76
N LYS A 120 16.41 2.51 31.26
CA LYS A 120 16.16 3.68 32.12
C LYS A 120 14.93 3.46 33.00
N LEU A 121 13.82 3.03 32.41
CA LEU A 121 12.57 2.80 33.16
C LEU A 121 12.71 1.68 34.19
N SER A 122 13.33 0.56 33.82
CA SER A 122 13.58 -0.53 34.76
C SER A 122 14.47 -0.10 35.93
N ALA A 123 15.44 0.80 35.71
CA ALA A 123 16.26 1.36 36.78
C ALA A 123 15.45 2.21 37.78
N PHE A 124 14.41 2.92 37.33
CA PHE A 124 13.49 3.66 38.20
C PHE A 124 12.53 2.75 38.98
N MET A 125 12.17 1.59 38.41
CA MET A 125 11.21 0.66 39.02
C MET A 125 11.84 -0.29 40.06
N LYS A 126 13.15 -0.49 40.02
CA LYS A 126 13.85 -1.30 41.02
C LYS A 126 13.67 -0.65 42.40
N PRO A 127 13.20 -1.38 43.43
CA PRO A 127 13.04 -0.83 44.76
C PRO A 127 14.41 -0.35 45.24
N LYS A 128 14.53 0.94 45.55
CA LYS A 128 15.70 1.44 46.28
C LYS A 128 15.73 0.69 47.60
N THR A 129 16.79 -0.06 47.85
CA THR A 129 17.04 -0.67 49.16
C THR A 129 17.03 0.45 50.19
N ALA A 130 15.92 0.63 50.89
CA ALA A 130 15.83 1.58 51.98
C ALA A 130 16.88 1.14 53.01
N ALA A 131 17.80 2.04 53.35
CA ALA A 131 18.70 1.79 54.46
C ALA A 131 17.85 1.43 55.68
N PRO A 132 18.26 0.44 56.49
CA PRO A 132 17.52 0.09 57.69
C PRO A 132 17.28 1.36 58.51
N LEU A 133 16.04 1.55 58.96
CA LEU A 133 15.68 2.68 59.79
C LEU A 133 16.65 2.70 60.98
N LYS A 134 17.18 3.87 61.32
CA LYS A 134 18.02 4.04 62.50
C LYS A 134 17.24 3.52 63.70
N GLU A 135 17.78 2.51 64.39
CA GLU A 135 17.23 2.03 65.65
C GLU A 135 17.19 3.20 66.64
N GLN A 136 15.98 3.55 67.09
CA GLN A 136 15.75 4.56 68.13
C GLN A 136 15.65 3.93 69.52
N GLU A 137 15.84 2.62 69.63
CA GLU A 137 15.86 1.95 70.92
C GLU A 137 17.18 2.27 71.64
N PRO A 138 17.14 2.77 72.90
CA PRO A 138 18.35 2.89 73.70
C PRO A 138 18.93 1.48 73.89
N VAL A 139 20.25 1.34 73.72
CA VAL A 139 20.95 0.08 74.00
C VAL A 139 20.91 -0.16 75.52
N VAL A 140 19.85 -0.80 76.01
CA VAL A 140 19.58 -1.03 77.45
C VAL A 140 20.66 -1.93 78.11
N GLY A 141 21.59 -2.49 77.32
CA GLY A 141 22.66 -3.35 77.81
C GLY A 141 23.86 -2.59 78.43
N GLU A 142 24.23 -1.41 77.95
CA GLU A 142 25.54 -0.83 78.32
C GLU A 142 25.52 -0.06 79.65
N GLU A 143 24.45 0.68 79.96
CA GLU A 143 24.34 1.44 81.22
C GLU A 143 24.16 0.53 82.45
N ARG A 144 23.31 -0.50 82.36
CA ARG A 144 23.14 -1.44 83.48
C ARG A 144 24.39 -2.27 83.72
N THR A 145 25.06 -2.69 82.65
CA THR A 145 26.29 -3.50 82.77
C THR A 145 27.48 -2.64 83.23
N SER A 146 27.55 -1.37 82.83
CA SER A 146 28.57 -0.44 83.34
C SER A 146 28.33 -0.10 84.81
N ALA A 147 27.08 0.14 85.22
CA ALA A 147 26.71 0.37 86.62
C ALA A 147 27.00 -0.85 87.51
N MET A 148 26.66 -2.06 87.04
CA MET A 148 26.95 -3.31 87.76
C MET A 148 28.46 -3.55 87.91
N ARG A 149 29.25 -3.24 86.87
CA ARG A 149 30.72 -3.31 86.93
C ARG A 149 31.32 -2.31 87.93
N GLN A 150 30.69 -1.16 88.12
CA GLN A 150 31.16 -0.14 89.05
C GLN A 150 30.90 -0.56 90.50
N MET A 151 29.69 -1.06 90.81
CA MET A 151 29.35 -1.62 92.13
C MET A 151 30.26 -2.79 92.54
N LEU A 152 30.57 -3.70 91.61
CA LEU A 152 31.50 -4.81 91.87
C LEU A 152 32.93 -4.35 92.13
N ARG A 153 33.33 -3.19 91.60
CA ARG A 153 34.65 -2.60 91.82
C ARG A 153 34.73 -1.97 93.21
N ASP A 154 33.65 -1.31 93.64
CA ASP A 154 33.55 -0.71 94.97
C ASP A 154 33.45 -1.77 96.09
N LEU A 155 32.98 -2.98 95.78
CA LEU A 155 32.94 -4.10 96.72
C LEU A 155 34.29 -4.83 96.90
N ASN A 156 35.29 -4.52 96.07
CA ASN A 156 36.60 -5.18 96.11
C ASN A 156 37.73 -4.25 96.64
N ASN A 157 37.35 -3.11 97.23
CA ASN A 157 38.22 -2.19 97.97
C ASN A 157 37.84 -2.19 99.46
#